data_AF-A0A2C9VKB5-F1
#
_entry.id   AF-A0A2C9VKB5-F1
#
_cell.length_a   1.000
_cell.length_b   1.000
_cell.length_c   1.000
_cell.angle_alpha   90.00
_cell.angle_beta   90.00
_cell.angle_gamma   90.00
#
_symmetry.space_group_name_H-M   'P 1'
#
loop_
_entity.id
_entity.type
_entity.pdbx_description
1 polymer ?
#
loop_
_entity_poly.entity_id
_entity_poly.type
_entity_poly.pdbx_seq_one_letter_code
_entity_poly.pdbx_strand_id
1 'polypeptide(L)'
;MLCYEILLMLTIEKSTIQFPLLAKSARLQKLAATANEQNIDEVDIFDIPGGSASFEICAKFCYGMVVTLSAYNVIAVRCAAEYLGMHENIEKGNLIYKIDVFLGSSIFRSWKDSIIALQTTKPLMPLCEELEIMNNCVDGVATKACIDVSKVDWSYGYNRKKRLEENGNDPDVNAIRNHLVPKDWWVEDLCDLDIDLYKHVITAIKTKGIVPSEVIGEALKAYAYRRLQGLSKGVIQYGEAIKYKSTVDTIVCLLPADRGGLSCSFLLKLLKAAIYVGLGDMSKGQLIRKIGQQLEEASVHDLLIPSAEGVSMMYDVDTIKKIVEEFLMRDQNAEVDSLEEGQQVQEITGPGILSNASKLIVAKLVDGYLAEIAKDFNLPLLKFVELAEMVSGIFRPAHDGLYRAIDMFLREHPGISKSERKRICKLMDCKKLSVDACMHAVQNERLPLRVVVQVLFFEQVRVAATSGSSTPDLPKELRYLSHGSSRSASAVTNPDEDWDAVVTVEELKALKAEIASLRLSNAKRNGNGKNGVDKATSNRMKGLVKSKMMFTKLWSSKGEKSENSGSDSSDSLGSTIPEEAKSTPSRNRRHSVS
;
A
#
# COMPACT_ATOMS: atom_id res chain seq x y z
N MET A 1 -48.58 -23.41 -12.51
CA MET A 1 -49.46 -23.83 -13.62
C MET A 1 -48.77 -24.69 -14.67
N LEU A 2 -47.48 -24.53 -14.97
CA LEU A 2 -46.80 -25.30 -16.04
C LEU A 2 -46.54 -26.80 -15.76
N CYS A 3 -46.72 -27.30 -14.53
CA CYS A 3 -46.48 -28.72 -14.23
C CYS A 3 -47.47 -29.68 -14.93
N TYR A 4 -48.66 -29.20 -15.32
CA TYR A 4 -49.69 -30.03 -15.95
C TYR A 4 -49.45 -30.30 -17.45
N GLU A 5 -48.71 -29.45 -18.16
CA GLU A 5 -48.49 -29.64 -19.60
C GLU A 5 -47.42 -30.69 -19.92
N ILE A 6 -46.43 -30.88 -19.01
CA ILE A 6 -45.48 -32.00 -19.10
C ILE A 6 -46.17 -33.34 -18.78
N LEU A 7 -47.08 -33.34 -17.79
CA LEU A 7 -47.93 -34.48 -17.43
C LEU A 7 -48.74 -35.02 -18.62
N LEU A 8 -49.34 -34.11 -19.41
CA LEU A 8 -50.20 -34.48 -20.54
C LEU A 8 -49.46 -35.19 -21.69
N MET A 9 -48.14 -35.08 -21.78
CA MET A 9 -47.33 -35.74 -22.82
C MET A 9 -46.99 -37.21 -22.51
N LEU A 10 -47.40 -37.75 -21.35
CA LEU A 10 -47.23 -39.17 -20.99
C LEU A 10 -48.53 -39.98 -20.99
N THR A 11 -49.70 -39.32 -21.04
CA THR A 11 -51.00 -39.95 -20.74
C THR A 11 -51.80 -40.46 -21.94
N ILE A 12 -51.29 -40.35 -23.18
CA ILE A 12 -52.00 -40.77 -24.40
C ILE A 12 -51.07 -41.68 -25.24
N GLU A 13 -51.53 -42.92 -25.47
CA GLU A 13 -50.84 -44.00 -26.21
C GLU A 13 -49.43 -44.38 -25.72
N LYS A 14 -49.41 -45.31 -24.76
CA LYS A 14 -48.26 -45.95 -24.06
C LYS A 14 -47.14 -46.58 -24.91
N SER A 15 -47.10 -46.40 -26.23
CA SER A 15 -46.16 -47.08 -27.14
C SER A 15 -45.52 -46.17 -28.20
N THR A 16 -46.26 -45.19 -28.73
CA THR A 16 -45.81 -44.32 -29.83
C THR A 16 -45.07 -43.08 -29.32
N ILE A 17 -45.62 -42.40 -28.31
CA ILE A 17 -45.04 -41.17 -27.76
C ILE A 17 -43.85 -41.47 -26.83
N GLN A 18 -43.91 -42.55 -26.05
CA GLN A 18 -42.84 -42.88 -25.09
C GLN A 18 -41.53 -43.31 -25.79
N PHE A 19 -41.61 -43.97 -26.95
CA PHE A 19 -40.47 -44.64 -27.58
C PHE A 19 -39.28 -43.72 -27.92
N PRO A 20 -39.44 -42.52 -28.53
CA PRO A 20 -38.31 -41.65 -28.86
C PRO A 20 -37.59 -41.10 -27.62
N LEU A 21 -38.32 -40.85 -26.52
CA LEU A 21 -37.73 -40.42 -25.24
C LEU A 21 -36.90 -41.54 -24.61
N LEU A 22 -37.44 -42.76 -24.56
CA LEU A 22 -36.73 -43.92 -24.02
C LEU A 22 -35.53 -44.29 -24.90
N ALA A 23 -35.63 -44.22 -26.22
CA ALA A 23 -34.56 -44.60 -27.15
C ALA A 23 -33.24 -43.82 -26.94
N LYS A 24 -33.27 -42.65 -26.29
CA LYS A 24 -32.09 -41.76 -26.18
C LYS A 24 -31.68 -41.41 -24.74
N SER A 25 -32.45 -41.78 -23.72
CA SER A 25 -32.20 -41.44 -22.32
C SER A 25 -32.17 -42.68 -21.43
N ALA A 26 -30.98 -43.05 -20.94
CA ALA A 26 -30.83 -44.18 -20.01
C ALA A 26 -31.57 -43.97 -18.68
N ARG A 27 -31.72 -42.72 -18.22
CA ARG A 27 -32.50 -42.43 -17.02
C ARG A 27 -33.99 -42.68 -17.23
N LEU A 28 -34.56 -42.25 -18.35
CA LEU A 28 -35.96 -42.50 -18.67
C LEU A 28 -36.21 -44.00 -18.94
N GLN A 29 -35.30 -44.72 -19.60
CA GLN A 29 -35.34 -46.19 -19.71
C GLN A 29 -35.45 -46.85 -18.33
N LYS A 30 -34.56 -46.47 -17.40
CA LYS A 30 -34.54 -47.05 -16.04
C LYS A 30 -35.81 -46.72 -15.26
N LEU A 31 -36.26 -45.47 -15.28
CA LEU A 31 -37.46 -45.03 -14.57
C LEU A 31 -38.73 -45.70 -15.13
N ALA A 32 -38.88 -45.80 -16.45
CA ALA A 32 -39.99 -46.49 -17.09
C ALA A 32 -40.00 -48.00 -16.79
N ALA A 33 -38.84 -48.64 -16.74
CA ALA A 33 -38.73 -50.04 -16.31
C ALA A 33 -39.23 -50.22 -14.87
N THR A 34 -38.76 -49.40 -13.92
CA THR A 34 -39.21 -49.49 -12.51
C THR A 34 -40.69 -49.13 -12.32
N ALA A 35 -41.23 -48.20 -13.11
CA ALA A 35 -42.66 -47.85 -13.06
C ALA A 35 -43.51 -49.02 -13.59
N ASN A 36 -43.09 -49.67 -14.67
CA ASN A 36 -43.76 -50.85 -15.23
C ASN A 36 -43.69 -52.07 -14.29
N GLU A 37 -42.57 -52.28 -13.58
CA GLU A 37 -42.46 -53.29 -12.51
C GLU A 37 -43.45 -53.04 -11.36
N GLN A 38 -43.77 -51.78 -11.07
CA GLN A 38 -44.62 -51.35 -9.96
C GLN A 38 -46.08 -51.07 -10.36
N ASN A 39 -46.42 -51.22 -11.65
CA ASN A 39 -47.72 -50.84 -12.25
C ASN A 39 -48.10 -49.36 -11.97
N ILE A 40 -47.12 -48.46 -12.07
CA ILE A 40 -47.31 -47.01 -11.95
C ILE A 40 -47.39 -46.41 -13.37
N ASP A 41 -48.45 -45.66 -13.65
CA ASP A 41 -48.72 -45.06 -14.96
C ASP A 41 -48.04 -43.68 -15.18
N GLU A 42 -47.45 -43.12 -14.13
CA GLU A 42 -46.86 -41.78 -14.07
C GLU A 42 -45.38 -41.87 -13.66
N VAL A 43 -44.52 -41.01 -14.22
CA VAL A 43 -43.07 -41.02 -13.97
C VAL A 43 -42.59 -39.61 -13.60
N ASP A 44 -42.42 -39.37 -12.31
CA ASP A 44 -41.89 -38.11 -11.79
C ASP A 44 -40.41 -37.90 -12.13
N ILE A 45 -40.07 -36.66 -12.48
CA ILE A 45 -38.69 -36.22 -12.74
C ILE A 45 -38.39 -35.01 -11.85
N PHE A 46 -37.84 -35.28 -10.65
CA PHE A 46 -37.47 -34.25 -9.68
C PHE A 46 -36.11 -33.61 -10.00
N ASP A 47 -35.97 -32.31 -9.74
CA ASP A 47 -34.71 -31.55 -9.73
C ASP A 47 -33.86 -31.65 -11.02
N ILE A 48 -34.50 -31.66 -12.19
CA ILE A 48 -33.78 -31.61 -13.46
C ILE A 48 -33.05 -30.25 -13.64
N PRO A 49 -31.73 -30.25 -13.94
CA PRO A 49 -30.96 -29.02 -14.10
C PRO A 49 -31.55 -28.10 -15.19
N GLY A 50 -31.69 -26.81 -14.87
CA GLY A 50 -32.36 -25.83 -15.76
C GLY A 50 -33.88 -25.94 -15.85
N GLY A 51 -34.50 -26.90 -15.14
CA GLY A 51 -35.94 -27.05 -15.04
C GLY A 51 -36.63 -27.47 -16.35
N SER A 52 -37.94 -27.15 -16.43
CA SER A 52 -38.80 -27.55 -17.54
C SER A 52 -38.31 -27.09 -18.91
N ALA A 53 -37.74 -25.88 -19.02
CA ALA A 53 -37.23 -25.35 -20.28
C ALA A 53 -36.05 -26.15 -20.85
N SER A 54 -35.16 -26.65 -19.99
CA SER A 54 -34.08 -27.55 -20.42
C SER A 54 -34.61 -28.94 -20.75
N PHE A 55 -35.57 -29.47 -19.97
CA PHE A 55 -36.24 -30.74 -20.29
C PHE A 55 -36.95 -30.70 -21.65
N GLU A 56 -37.67 -29.61 -21.94
CA GLU A 56 -38.38 -29.41 -23.21
C GLU A 56 -37.43 -29.47 -24.42
N ILE A 57 -36.22 -28.91 -24.29
CA ILE A 57 -35.17 -28.98 -25.32
C ILE A 57 -34.66 -30.41 -25.47
N CYS A 58 -34.40 -31.12 -24.38
CA CYS A 58 -34.01 -32.54 -24.41
C CYS A 58 -35.10 -33.42 -25.06
N ALA A 59 -36.37 -33.19 -24.72
CA ALA A 59 -37.51 -33.91 -25.28
C ALA A 59 -37.68 -33.63 -26.79
N LYS A 60 -37.59 -32.36 -27.20
CA LYS A 60 -37.62 -31.96 -28.63
C LYS A 60 -36.52 -32.67 -29.44
N PHE A 61 -35.31 -32.77 -28.90
CA PHE A 61 -34.23 -33.56 -29.52
C PHE A 61 -34.59 -35.05 -29.65
N CYS A 62 -35.23 -35.64 -28.64
CA CYS A 62 -35.66 -37.04 -28.69
C CYS A 62 -36.64 -37.33 -29.84
N TYR A 63 -37.61 -36.43 -30.07
CA TYR A 63 -38.53 -36.49 -31.22
C TYR A 63 -37.90 -36.07 -32.56
N GLY A 64 -36.59 -35.81 -32.61
CA GLY A 64 -35.89 -35.39 -33.84
C GLY A 64 -36.19 -33.95 -34.28
N MET A 65 -36.80 -33.14 -33.42
CA MET A 65 -37.08 -31.73 -33.71
C MET A 65 -35.79 -30.89 -33.64
N VAL A 66 -35.74 -29.80 -34.42
CA VAL A 66 -34.65 -28.84 -34.36
C VAL A 66 -34.70 -28.09 -33.02
N VAL A 67 -33.56 -28.03 -32.33
CA VAL A 67 -33.40 -27.34 -31.03
C VAL A 67 -32.50 -26.12 -31.16
N THR A 68 -32.85 -25.03 -30.46
CA THR A 68 -32.12 -23.76 -30.49
C THR A 68 -31.23 -23.61 -29.26
N LEU A 69 -29.91 -23.77 -29.45
CA LEU A 69 -28.88 -23.58 -28.43
C LEU A 69 -28.23 -22.19 -28.58
N SER A 70 -27.92 -21.57 -27.44
CA SER A 70 -27.33 -20.24 -27.30
C SER A 70 -26.54 -20.17 -26.00
N ALA A 71 -25.69 -19.16 -25.83
CA ALA A 71 -24.93 -18.97 -24.57
C ALA A 71 -25.81 -18.91 -23.30
N TYR A 72 -27.08 -18.50 -23.43
CA TYR A 72 -28.02 -18.37 -22.31
C TYR A 72 -28.65 -19.68 -21.84
N ASN A 73 -28.70 -20.72 -22.67
CA ASN A 73 -29.38 -21.99 -22.35
C ASN A 73 -28.51 -23.24 -22.53
N VAL A 74 -27.42 -23.18 -23.31
CA VAL A 74 -26.58 -24.33 -23.66
C VAL A 74 -26.03 -25.08 -22.43
N ILE A 75 -25.60 -24.36 -21.38
CA ILE A 75 -25.08 -24.95 -20.14
C ILE A 75 -26.18 -25.70 -19.39
N ALA A 76 -27.36 -25.08 -19.26
CA ALA A 76 -28.51 -25.69 -18.59
C ALA A 76 -29.00 -26.96 -19.32
N VAL A 77 -29.02 -26.94 -20.65
CA VAL A 77 -29.35 -28.12 -21.46
C VAL A 77 -28.24 -29.18 -21.36
N ARG A 78 -26.96 -28.81 -21.28
CA ARG A 78 -25.85 -29.76 -21.09
C ARG A 78 -25.96 -30.54 -19.78
N CYS A 79 -26.32 -29.85 -18.70
CA CYS A 79 -26.58 -30.46 -17.39
C CYS A 79 -27.86 -31.30 -17.38
N ALA A 80 -28.93 -30.87 -18.07
CA ALA A 80 -30.15 -31.67 -18.21
C ALA A 80 -29.92 -32.96 -19.03
N ALA A 81 -29.14 -32.87 -20.11
CA ALA A 81 -28.75 -34.01 -20.94
C ALA A 81 -27.89 -35.01 -20.15
N GLU A 82 -26.98 -34.53 -19.30
CA GLU A 82 -26.22 -35.36 -18.34
C GLU A 82 -27.16 -36.06 -17.34
N TYR A 83 -28.04 -35.29 -16.68
CA TYR A 83 -29.01 -35.82 -15.72
C TYR A 83 -29.88 -36.93 -16.34
N LEU A 84 -30.33 -36.75 -17.60
CA LEU A 84 -31.09 -37.72 -18.38
C LEU A 84 -30.23 -38.86 -18.94
N GLY A 85 -28.90 -38.77 -18.83
CA GLY A 85 -27.94 -39.75 -19.31
C GLY A 85 -27.89 -39.87 -20.84
N MET A 86 -28.02 -38.76 -21.57
CA MET A 86 -28.14 -38.72 -23.05
C MET A 86 -26.77 -38.84 -23.76
N HIS A 87 -26.05 -39.92 -23.43
CA HIS A 87 -24.69 -40.22 -23.89
C HIS A 87 -24.64 -40.77 -25.33
N GLU A 88 -23.48 -40.62 -25.97
CA GLU A 88 -23.19 -41.23 -27.29
C GLU A 88 -23.21 -42.77 -27.25
N ASN A 89 -23.00 -43.37 -26.08
CA ASN A 89 -23.09 -44.82 -25.87
C ASN A 89 -24.51 -45.40 -26.06
N ILE A 90 -25.54 -44.54 -26.13
CA ILE A 90 -26.95 -44.95 -26.33
C ILE A 90 -27.35 -44.73 -27.80
N GLU A 91 -27.06 -43.55 -28.34
CA GLU A 91 -27.27 -43.20 -29.74
C GLU A 91 -26.01 -42.49 -30.26
N LYS A 92 -25.49 -42.90 -31.42
CA LYS A 92 -24.33 -42.23 -32.01
C LYS A 92 -24.66 -40.76 -32.31
N GLY A 93 -23.89 -39.82 -31.76
CA GLY A 93 -24.20 -38.40 -31.81
C GLY A 93 -25.47 -38.00 -31.03
N ASN A 94 -25.73 -38.59 -29.86
CA ASN A 94 -26.75 -38.14 -28.91
C ASN A 94 -26.53 -36.67 -28.45
N LEU A 95 -27.46 -36.12 -27.67
CA LEU A 95 -27.52 -34.70 -27.33
C LEU A 95 -26.26 -34.18 -26.63
N ILE A 96 -25.66 -34.93 -25.70
CA ILE A 96 -24.43 -34.54 -24.99
C ILE A 96 -23.30 -34.22 -25.99
N TYR A 97 -22.99 -35.16 -26.89
CA TYR A 97 -21.93 -35.01 -27.90
C TYR A 97 -22.16 -33.78 -28.78
N LYS A 98 -23.40 -33.56 -29.23
CA LYS A 98 -23.76 -32.40 -30.06
C LYS A 98 -23.61 -31.07 -29.33
N ILE A 99 -23.93 -31.02 -28.03
CA ILE A 99 -23.72 -29.83 -27.21
C ILE A 99 -22.23 -29.56 -26.99
N ASP A 100 -21.44 -30.58 -26.67
CA ASP A 100 -20.00 -30.41 -26.41
C ASP A 100 -19.23 -29.96 -27.67
N VAL A 101 -19.61 -30.48 -28.84
CA VAL A 101 -19.13 -29.96 -30.14
C VAL A 101 -19.56 -28.51 -30.37
N PHE A 102 -20.81 -28.13 -30.06
CA PHE A 102 -21.28 -26.74 -30.21
C PHE A 102 -20.58 -25.77 -29.25
N LEU A 103 -20.34 -26.19 -28.00
CA LEU A 103 -19.58 -25.43 -26.99
C LEU A 103 -18.16 -25.14 -27.50
N GLY A 104 -17.39 -26.16 -27.89
CA GLY A 104 -16.00 -26.01 -28.32
C GLY A 104 -15.79 -25.35 -29.69
N SER A 105 -16.77 -25.45 -30.59
CA SER A 105 -16.72 -24.86 -31.94
C SER A 105 -17.26 -23.43 -32.01
N SER A 106 -18.28 -23.10 -31.21
CA SER A 106 -19.03 -21.84 -31.34
C SER A 106 -18.92 -20.98 -30.09
N ILE A 107 -19.37 -21.48 -28.94
CA ILE A 107 -19.49 -20.69 -27.70
C ILE A 107 -18.10 -20.26 -27.20
N PHE A 108 -17.18 -21.20 -27.01
CA PHE A 108 -15.81 -20.93 -26.54
C PHE A 108 -14.92 -20.24 -27.59
N ARG A 109 -15.44 -20.03 -28.82
CA ARG A 109 -14.79 -19.26 -29.89
C ARG A 109 -15.28 -17.82 -29.99
N SER A 110 -16.39 -17.47 -29.35
CA SER A 110 -16.93 -16.11 -29.26
C SER A 110 -16.69 -15.50 -27.89
N TRP A 111 -16.14 -14.28 -27.86
CA TRP A 111 -15.83 -13.55 -26.63
C TRP A 111 -17.04 -13.38 -25.71
N LYS A 112 -18.16 -12.91 -26.27
CA LYS A 112 -19.37 -12.60 -25.51
C LYS A 112 -20.10 -13.86 -25.08
N ASP A 113 -20.20 -14.85 -25.96
CA ASP A 113 -20.89 -16.10 -25.66
C ASP A 113 -20.14 -16.91 -24.59
N SER A 114 -18.80 -16.86 -24.58
CA SER A 114 -17.99 -17.45 -23.50
C SER A 114 -18.27 -16.81 -22.13
N ILE A 115 -18.39 -15.47 -22.07
CA ILE A 115 -18.71 -14.74 -20.83
C ILE A 115 -20.15 -15.03 -20.36
N ILE A 116 -21.12 -15.04 -21.28
CA ILE A 116 -22.52 -15.34 -20.96
C ILE A 116 -22.65 -16.78 -20.48
N ALA A 117 -22.03 -17.74 -21.17
CA ALA A 117 -22.02 -19.15 -20.77
C ALA A 117 -21.41 -19.31 -19.37
N LEU A 118 -20.27 -18.67 -19.08
CA LEU A 118 -19.66 -18.65 -17.75
C LEU A 118 -20.58 -18.05 -16.67
N GLN A 119 -21.37 -17.03 -16.98
CA GLN A 119 -22.36 -16.49 -16.04
C GLN A 119 -23.52 -17.49 -15.77
N THR A 120 -23.87 -18.35 -16.73
CA THR A 120 -24.95 -19.35 -16.59
C THR A 120 -24.55 -20.62 -15.84
N THR A 121 -23.27 -20.87 -15.52
CA THR A 121 -22.88 -22.02 -14.68
C THR A 121 -23.32 -21.85 -13.22
N LYS A 122 -23.35 -20.59 -12.71
CA LYS A 122 -23.61 -20.25 -11.31
C LYS A 122 -24.89 -20.88 -10.69
N PRO A 123 -26.08 -20.88 -11.34
CA PRO A 123 -27.26 -21.57 -10.81
C PRO A 123 -27.24 -23.11 -10.96
N LEU A 124 -26.16 -23.69 -11.49
CA LEU A 124 -26.02 -25.12 -11.84
C LEU A 124 -24.77 -25.74 -11.17
N MET A 125 -24.25 -25.10 -10.11
CA MET A 125 -23.17 -25.63 -9.28
C MET A 125 -23.74 -26.63 -8.24
N PRO A 126 -23.04 -27.72 -7.89
CA PRO A 126 -21.68 -28.09 -8.28
C PRO A 126 -21.57 -28.84 -9.63
N LEU A 127 -22.68 -29.20 -10.28
CA LEU A 127 -22.68 -30.03 -11.49
C LEU A 127 -21.86 -29.43 -12.66
N CYS A 128 -21.78 -28.10 -12.78
CA CYS A 128 -20.90 -27.43 -13.75
C CYS A 128 -19.39 -27.49 -13.43
N GLU A 129 -19.02 -27.81 -12.19
CA GLU A 129 -17.66 -28.12 -11.75
C GLU A 129 -17.32 -29.60 -12.03
N GLU A 130 -18.23 -30.51 -11.65
CA GLU A 130 -18.11 -31.96 -11.86
C GLU A 130 -17.95 -32.35 -13.34
N LEU A 131 -18.60 -31.61 -14.24
CA LEU A 131 -18.53 -31.79 -15.70
C LEU A 131 -17.42 -30.94 -16.37
N GLU A 132 -16.55 -30.29 -15.59
CA GLU A 132 -15.50 -29.35 -16.04
C GLU A 132 -15.98 -28.18 -16.92
N ILE A 133 -17.29 -27.98 -17.06
CA ILE A 133 -17.90 -26.97 -17.93
C ILE A 133 -17.45 -25.57 -17.54
N MET A 134 -17.37 -25.26 -16.24
CA MET A 134 -16.86 -23.98 -15.74
C MET A 134 -15.40 -23.76 -16.15
N ASN A 135 -14.54 -24.78 -16.02
CA ASN A 135 -13.12 -24.69 -16.37
C ASN A 135 -12.94 -24.45 -17.87
N ASN A 136 -13.72 -25.12 -18.71
CA ASN A 136 -13.71 -24.92 -20.16
C ASN A 136 -14.21 -23.53 -20.57
N CYS A 137 -15.24 -22.99 -19.91
CA CYS A 137 -15.67 -21.59 -20.10
C CYS A 137 -14.56 -20.60 -19.70
N VAL A 138 -13.92 -20.83 -18.55
CA VAL A 138 -12.83 -20.00 -18.01
C VAL A 138 -11.61 -20.01 -18.96
N ASP A 139 -11.21 -21.18 -19.48
CA ASP A 139 -10.11 -21.25 -20.45
C ASP A 139 -10.47 -20.56 -21.76
N GLY A 140 -11.70 -20.72 -22.27
CA GLY A 140 -12.16 -20.00 -23.46
C GLY A 140 -12.01 -18.48 -23.33
N VAL A 141 -12.48 -17.91 -22.21
CA VAL A 141 -12.33 -16.48 -21.90
C VAL A 141 -10.85 -16.09 -21.74
N ALA A 142 -10.06 -16.85 -20.96
CA ALA A 142 -8.67 -16.53 -20.71
C ALA A 142 -7.80 -16.64 -21.98
N THR A 143 -7.99 -17.68 -22.79
CA THR A 143 -7.34 -17.87 -24.09
C THR A 143 -7.68 -16.72 -25.04
N LYS A 144 -8.92 -16.21 -25.03
CA LYS A 144 -9.29 -15.01 -25.81
C LYS A 144 -8.61 -13.73 -25.28
N ALA A 145 -8.56 -13.51 -23.97
CA ALA A 145 -7.89 -12.34 -23.38
C ALA A 145 -6.36 -12.35 -23.60
N CYS A 146 -5.76 -13.53 -23.77
CA CYS A 146 -4.34 -13.71 -24.11
C CYS A 146 -4.02 -13.67 -25.62
N ILE A 147 -4.99 -13.41 -26.51
CA ILE A 147 -4.70 -13.26 -27.95
C ILE A 147 -4.00 -11.92 -28.23
N ASP A 148 -3.04 -11.97 -29.15
CA ASP A 148 -2.39 -10.80 -29.75
C ASP A 148 -3.43 -9.77 -30.22
N VAL A 149 -3.30 -8.56 -29.70
CA VAL A 149 -4.18 -7.40 -29.94
C VAL A 149 -4.43 -7.13 -31.43
N SER A 150 -3.47 -7.45 -32.31
CA SER A 150 -3.61 -7.32 -33.77
C SER A 150 -4.59 -8.31 -34.41
N LYS A 151 -5.01 -9.36 -33.69
CA LYS A 151 -5.89 -10.45 -34.13
C LYS A 151 -7.29 -10.38 -33.51
N VAL A 152 -7.62 -9.26 -32.86
CA VAL A 152 -8.93 -9.02 -32.23
C VAL A 152 -9.86 -8.36 -33.25
N ASP A 153 -10.66 -9.18 -33.94
CA ASP A 153 -11.64 -8.74 -34.95
C ASP A 153 -13.09 -8.68 -34.42
N TRP A 154 -13.35 -9.22 -33.23
CA TRP A 154 -14.67 -9.26 -32.59
C TRP A 154 -14.98 -8.00 -31.77
N SER A 155 -16.28 -7.77 -31.50
CA SER A 155 -16.75 -6.60 -30.74
C SER A 155 -16.58 -6.74 -29.22
N TYR A 156 -15.95 -5.75 -28.59
CA TYR A 156 -15.69 -5.63 -27.14
C TYR A 156 -16.27 -4.35 -26.53
N GLY A 157 -16.41 -4.32 -25.20
CA GLY A 157 -17.18 -3.33 -24.44
C GLY A 157 -16.81 -1.86 -24.63
N TYR A 158 -15.53 -1.56 -24.90
CA TYR A 158 -15.02 -0.19 -25.13
C TYR A 158 -15.81 0.56 -26.22
N ASN A 159 -16.26 -0.17 -27.26
CA ASN A 159 -17.06 0.37 -28.36
C ASN A 159 -18.49 0.80 -27.97
N ARG A 160 -18.94 0.53 -26.73
CA ARG A 160 -20.30 0.90 -26.27
C ARG A 160 -20.34 2.25 -25.54
N LYS A 161 -19.33 2.61 -24.74
CA LYS A 161 -19.32 3.88 -23.99
C LYS A 161 -19.13 5.10 -24.91
N LYS A 162 -18.10 5.08 -25.76
CA LYS A 162 -17.82 6.18 -26.71
C LYS A 162 -18.98 6.41 -27.70
N ARG A 163 -19.71 5.35 -28.06
CA ARG A 163 -20.96 5.39 -28.84
C ARG A 163 -22.16 6.05 -28.15
N LEU A 164 -22.12 6.31 -26.84
CA LEU A 164 -23.12 7.15 -26.17
C LEU A 164 -22.68 8.62 -26.08
N GLU A 165 -21.37 8.87 -26.01
CA GLU A 165 -20.79 10.21 -25.95
C GLU A 165 -20.74 10.91 -27.32
N GLU A 166 -20.59 10.15 -28.41
CA GLU A 166 -20.49 10.69 -29.78
C GLU A 166 -21.84 10.79 -30.54
N ASN A 167 -23.00 10.59 -29.88
CA ASN A 167 -24.34 10.76 -30.49
C ASN A 167 -24.73 12.23 -30.77
N GLY A 168 -23.76 13.08 -31.08
CA GLY A 168 -23.95 14.51 -31.35
C GLY A 168 -23.60 14.95 -32.79
N ASN A 169 -22.95 14.10 -33.59
CA ASN A 169 -22.65 14.34 -35.01
C ASN A 169 -22.49 13.02 -35.78
N ASP A 170 -22.47 13.08 -37.11
CA ASP A 170 -22.56 11.90 -38.00
C ASP A 170 -21.50 10.80 -37.72
N PRO A 171 -21.90 9.52 -37.69
CA PRO A 171 -20.98 8.41 -37.56
C PRO A 171 -20.33 8.08 -38.91
N ASP A 172 -19.14 8.62 -39.19
CA ASP A 172 -18.31 8.12 -40.30
C ASP A 172 -17.95 6.64 -40.04
N VAL A 173 -18.62 5.76 -40.79
CA VAL A 173 -18.50 4.30 -40.70
C VAL A 173 -17.06 3.82 -40.97
N ASN A 174 -16.23 4.65 -41.62
CA ASN A 174 -14.83 4.34 -41.92
C ASN A 174 -13.90 4.58 -40.73
N ALA A 175 -14.18 5.59 -39.89
CA ALA A 175 -13.36 5.90 -38.71
C ALA A 175 -13.26 4.71 -37.74
N ILE A 176 -14.36 3.95 -37.60
CA ILE A 176 -14.49 2.80 -36.71
C ILE A 176 -13.44 1.69 -37.01
N ARG A 177 -12.94 1.58 -38.25
CA ARG A 177 -11.98 0.54 -38.64
C ARG A 177 -10.51 0.87 -38.33
N ASN A 178 -10.19 2.12 -38.04
CA ASN A 178 -8.80 2.59 -37.90
C ASN A 178 -8.33 2.77 -36.45
N HIS A 179 -9.15 2.40 -35.46
CA HIS A 179 -8.74 2.39 -34.06
C HIS A 179 -7.95 1.13 -33.73
N LEU A 180 -6.66 1.31 -33.43
CA LEU A 180 -5.82 0.26 -32.85
C LEU A 180 -6.48 -0.26 -31.55
N VAL A 181 -6.69 -1.57 -31.46
CA VAL A 181 -7.34 -2.20 -30.30
C VAL A 181 -6.52 -1.90 -29.02
N PRO A 182 -7.12 -1.45 -27.91
CA PRO A 182 -6.40 -1.23 -26.66
C PRO A 182 -5.85 -2.54 -26.06
N LYS A 183 -4.75 -2.49 -25.30
CA LYS A 183 -4.20 -3.71 -24.63
C LYS A 183 -5.14 -4.27 -23.56
N ASP A 184 -5.97 -3.40 -23.00
CA ASP A 184 -6.98 -3.59 -21.95
C ASP A 184 -8.41 -3.80 -22.50
N TRP A 185 -8.57 -4.07 -23.81
CA TRP A 185 -9.86 -4.14 -24.52
C TRP A 185 -10.94 -5.00 -23.84
N TRP A 186 -10.53 -6.03 -23.10
CA TRP A 186 -11.36 -7.02 -22.41
C TRP A 186 -11.78 -6.62 -20.99
N VAL A 187 -11.09 -5.64 -20.36
CA VAL A 187 -11.23 -5.31 -18.94
C VAL A 187 -12.66 -4.93 -18.56
N GLU A 188 -13.26 -4.02 -19.33
CA GLU A 188 -14.58 -3.46 -19.05
C GLU A 188 -15.72 -4.47 -19.18
N ASP A 189 -15.53 -5.53 -19.98
CA ASP A 189 -16.50 -6.64 -20.13
C ASP A 189 -16.39 -7.63 -18.96
N LEU A 190 -15.17 -7.98 -18.51
CA LEU A 190 -14.99 -8.87 -17.36
C LEU A 190 -15.40 -8.24 -16.02
N CYS A 191 -15.42 -6.91 -15.94
CA CYS A 191 -15.85 -6.19 -14.74
C CYS A 191 -17.32 -6.43 -14.33
N ASP A 192 -18.14 -7.05 -15.20
CA ASP A 192 -19.52 -7.43 -14.87
C ASP A 192 -19.68 -8.88 -14.34
N LEU A 193 -18.61 -9.68 -14.31
CA LEU A 193 -18.60 -10.99 -13.64
C LEU A 193 -18.74 -10.88 -12.11
N ASP A 194 -19.42 -11.84 -11.49
CA ASP A 194 -19.37 -12.02 -10.02
C ASP A 194 -17.95 -12.36 -9.54
N ILE A 195 -17.66 -12.08 -8.27
CA ILE A 195 -16.29 -12.13 -7.72
C ILE A 195 -15.60 -13.48 -7.90
N ASP A 196 -16.33 -14.59 -7.75
CA ASP A 196 -15.79 -15.94 -7.85
C ASP A 196 -15.47 -16.30 -9.32
N LEU A 197 -16.35 -15.95 -10.26
CA LEU A 197 -16.10 -16.14 -11.70
C LEU A 197 -14.95 -15.25 -12.18
N TYR A 198 -14.91 -14.00 -11.72
CA TYR A 198 -13.82 -13.07 -12.00
C TYR A 198 -12.47 -13.59 -11.47
N LYS A 199 -12.46 -14.16 -10.26
CA LYS A 199 -11.27 -14.80 -9.66
C LYS A 199 -10.75 -15.94 -10.53
N HIS A 200 -11.61 -16.84 -10.99
CA HIS A 200 -11.20 -17.93 -11.86
C HIS A 200 -10.63 -17.42 -13.20
N VAL A 201 -11.30 -16.46 -13.86
CA VAL A 201 -10.84 -15.89 -15.13
C VAL A 201 -9.51 -15.15 -15.00
N ILE A 202 -9.35 -14.25 -14.01
CA ILE A 202 -8.07 -13.55 -13.81
C ILE A 202 -6.95 -14.52 -13.40
N THR A 203 -7.26 -15.58 -12.64
CA THR A 203 -6.27 -16.63 -12.33
C THR A 203 -5.83 -17.36 -13.60
N ALA A 204 -6.76 -17.75 -14.48
CA ALA A 204 -6.45 -18.41 -15.75
C ALA A 204 -5.72 -17.50 -16.76
N ILE A 205 -5.96 -16.19 -16.74
CA ILE A 205 -5.18 -15.21 -17.50
C ILE A 205 -3.74 -15.10 -16.94
N LYS A 206 -3.59 -15.05 -15.60
CA LYS A 206 -2.28 -15.02 -14.93
C LYS A 206 -1.46 -16.29 -15.21
N THR A 207 -2.04 -17.49 -15.14
CA THR A 207 -1.31 -18.75 -15.36
C THR A 207 -0.86 -18.94 -16.80
N LYS A 208 -1.51 -18.30 -17.79
CA LYS A 208 -1.06 -18.29 -19.18
C LYS A 208 0.18 -17.42 -19.41
N GLY A 209 0.50 -16.48 -18.52
CA GLY A 209 1.76 -15.69 -18.55
C GLY A 209 1.95 -14.71 -19.73
N ILE A 210 0.99 -14.60 -20.64
CA ILE A 210 1.09 -13.79 -21.87
C ILE A 210 0.74 -12.32 -21.63
N VAL A 211 -0.16 -12.03 -20.69
CA VAL A 211 -0.67 -10.67 -20.44
C VAL A 211 0.25 -9.92 -19.45
N PRO A 212 0.73 -8.71 -19.77
CA PRO A 212 1.58 -7.94 -18.87
C PRO A 212 0.91 -7.58 -17.53
N SER A 213 1.71 -7.56 -16.46
CA SER A 213 1.25 -7.31 -15.09
C SER A 213 0.58 -5.94 -14.89
N GLU A 214 0.89 -4.95 -15.74
CA GLU A 214 0.21 -3.64 -15.75
C GLU A 214 -1.23 -3.75 -16.25
N VAL A 215 -1.48 -4.58 -17.28
CA VAL A 215 -2.84 -4.78 -17.83
C VAL A 215 -3.69 -5.57 -16.85
N ILE A 216 -3.10 -6.56 -16.18
CA ILE A 216 -3.75 -7.31 -15.09
C ILE A 216 -4.05 -6.39 -13.89
N GLY A 217 -3.15 -5.46 -13.58
CA GLY A 217 -3.38 -4.43 -12.58
C GLY A 217 -4.53 -3.48 -12.94
N GLU A 218 -4.54 -2.92 -14.15
CA GLU A 218 -5.65 -2.08 -14.62
C GLU A 218 -6.99 -2.85 -14.63
N ALA A 219 -6.99 -4.15 -14.93
CA ALA A 219 -8.17 -5.00 -14.77
C ALA A 219 -8.67 -5.04 -13.32
N LEU A 220 -7.80 -5.35 -12.36
CA LEU A 220 -8.13 -5.38 -10.93
C LEU A 220 -8.57 -4.01 -10.40
N LYS A 221 -7.99 -2.93 -10.91
CA LYS A 221 -8.31 -1.54 -10.57
C LYS A 221 -9.68 -1.11 -11.12
N ALA A 222 -9.99 -1.43 -12.37
CA ALA A 222 -11.32 -1.21 -12.96
C ALA A 222 -12.40 -2.02 -12.21
N TYR A 223 -12.12 -3.30 -11.93
CA TYR A 223 -13.02 -4.16 -11.16
C TYR A 223 -13.25 -3.61 -9.74
N ALA A 224 -12.18 -3.21 -9.04
CA ALA A 224 -12.26 -2.57 -7.73
C ALA A 224 -13.13 -1.30 -7.77
N TYR A 225 -12.91 -0.38 -8.71
CA TYR A 225 -13.72 0.82 -8.84
C TYR A 225 -15.17 0.55 -9.25
N ARG A 226 -15.47 -0.54 -9.98
CA ARG A 226 -16.85 -0.93 -10.30
C ARG A 226 -17.56 -1.59 -9.11
N ARG A 227 -16.88 -2.43 -8.32
CA ARG A 227 -17.50 -3.20 -7.22
C ARG A 227 -17.44 -2.53 -5.84
N LEU A 228 -16.48 -1.64 -5.58
CA LEU A 228 -16.29 -0.96 -4.28
C LEU A 228 -16.86 0.46 -4.26
N GLN A 229 -17.69 0.83 -5.24
CA GLN A 229 -18.22 2.18 -5.44
C GLN A 229 -19.08 2.70 -4.27
N GLY A 230 -19.62 1.80 -3.43
CA GLY A 230 -20.34 2.16 -2.19
C GLY A 230 -19.45 2.60 -1.03
N LEU A 231 -18.20 2.08 -0.92
CA LEU A 231 -17.30 2.39 0.20
C LEU A 231 -17.01 3.88 0.34
N SER A 232 -16.96 4.63 -0.77
CA SER A 232 -16.68 6.07 -0.77
C SER A 232 -17.81 6.93 -0.21
N LYS A 233 -18.99 6.35 0.05
CA LYS A 233 -20.18 7.07 0.55
C LYS A 233 -20.45 6.87 2.04
N GLY A 234 -19.61 6.11 2.75
CA GLY A 234 -19.62 6.01 4.23
C GLY A 234 -20.83 5.32 4.86
N VAL A 235 -21.78 4.80 4.07
CA VAL A 235 -22.94 4.04 4.56
C VAL A 235 -22.92 2.66 3.91
N ILE A 236 -22.63 1.64 4.71
CA ILE A 236 -22.61 0.23 4.29
C ILE A 236 -23.68 -0.53 5.05
N GLN A 237 -24.58 -1.20 4.34
CA GLN A 237 -25.52 -2.14 4.96
C GLN A 237 -24.79 -3.42 5.37
N TYR A 238 -25.19 -4.05 6.49
CA TYR A 238 -24.47 -5.19 7.07
C TYR A 238 -24.21 -6.35 6.09
N GLY A 239 -25.16 -6.64 5.20
CA GLY A 239 -24.98 -7.66 4.15
C GLY A 239 -23.99 -7.26 3.05
N GLU A 240 -23.86 -5.96 2.74
CA GLU A 240 -22.86 -5.48 1.78
C GLU A 240 -21.44 -5.55 2.36
N ALA A 241 -21.26 -5.33 3.67
CA ALA A 241 -19.95 -5.37 4.32
C ALA A 241 -19.21 -6.70 4.07
N ILE A 242 -19.92 -7.83 4.14
CA ILE A 242 -19.38 -9.16 3.86
C ILE A 242 -18.97 -9.28 2.38
N LYS A 243 -19.81 -8.78 1.46
CA LYS A 243 -19.52 -8.78 0.02
C LYS A 243 -18.31 -7.91 -0.33
N TYR A 244 -18.20 -6.71 0.24
CA TYR A 244 -17.02 -5.86 0.07
C TYR A 244 -15.77 -6.50 0.66
N LYS A 245 -15.85 -7.13 1.85
CA LYS A 245 -14.73 -7.84 2.47
C LYS A 245 -14.20 -8.97 1.59
N SER A 246 -15.08 -9.86 1.11
CA SER A 246 -14.75 -10.94 0.16
C SER A 246 -14.17 -10.40 -1.16
N THR A 247 -14.72 -9.29 -1.67
CA THR A 247 -14.24 -8.62 -2.89
C THR A 247 -12.83 -8.07 -2.71
N VAL A 248 -12.55 -7.34 -1.62
CA VAL A 248 -11.22 -6.79 -1.34
C VAL A 248 -10.20 -7.91 -1.12
N ASP A 249 -10.53 -8.94 -0.33
CA ASP A 249 -9.63 -10.08 -0.09
C ASP A 249 -9.24 -10.78 -1.40
N THR A 250 -10.23 -11.04 -2.25
CA THR A 250 -10.01 -11.67 -3.56
C THR A 250 -9.15 -10.79 -4.49
N ILE A 251 -9.37 -9.48 -4.51
CA ILE A 251 -8.51 -8.54 -5.28
C ILE A 251 -7.06 -8.59 -4.75
N VAL A 252 -6.86 -8.66 -3.43
CA VAL A 252 -5.53 -8.78 -2.80
C VAL A 252 -4.84 -10.10 -3.19
N CYS A 253 -5.56 -11.22 -3.17
CA CYS A 253 -5.03 -12.51 -3.65
C CYS A 253 -4.67 -12.48 -5.14
N LEU A 254 -5.40 -11.71 -5.96
CA LEU A 254 -5.20 -11.65 -7.41
C LEU A 254 -4.11 -10.67 -7.86
N LEU A 255 -3.54 -9.83 -6.98
CA LEU A 255 -2.51 -8.84 -7.34
C LEU A 255 -1.33 -9.49 -8.14
N PRO A 256 -0.77 -8.79 -9.15
CA PRO A 256 0.44 -9.25 -9.83
C PRO A 256 1.61 -9.43 -8.84
N ALA A 257 2.51 -10.37 -9.13
CA ALA A 257 3.70 -10.60 -8.30
C ALA A 257 4.66 -9.41 -8.37
N ASP A 258 4.80 -8.82 -9.55
CA ASP A 258 5.83 -7.83 -9.90
C ASP A 258 5.57 -6.43 -9.29
N ARG A 259 6.63 -5.61 -9.30
CA ARG A 259 6.58 -4.17 -8.99
C ARG A 259 6.01 -3.42 -10.20
N GLY A 260 5.28 -2.33 -9.98
CA GLY A 260 4.83 -1.43 -11.05
C GLY A 260 3.56 -1.85 -11.80
N GLY A 261 3.08 -3.09 -11.64
CA GLY A 261 1.80 -3.53 -12.22
C GLY A 261 0.57 -2.74 -11.74
N LEU A 262 0.67 -2.05 -10.60
CA LEU A 262 -0.35 -1.15 -10.04
C LEU A 262 0.33 0.07 -9.42
N SER A 263 -0.30 1.24 -9.46
CA SER A 263 0.25 2.44 -8.81
C SER A 263 0.23 2.32 -7.28
N CYS A 264 1.25 2.84 -6.61
CA CYS A 264 1.32 2.84 -5.14
C CYS A 264 0.11 3.53 -4.48
N SER A 265 -0.39 4.61 -5.10
CA SER A 265 -1.63 5.29 -4.69
C SER A 265 -2.90 4.44 -4.79
N PHE A 266 -2.98 3.47 -5.71
CA PHE A 266 -4.08 2.50 -5.74
C PHE A 266 -3.93 1.46 -4.63
N LEU A 267 -2.73 0.93 -4.41
CA LEU A 267 -2.48 -0.04 -3.32
C LEU A 267 -2.78 0.57 -1.94
N LEU A 268 -2.43 1.84 -1.71
CA LEU A 268 -2.76 2.57 -0.48
C LEU A 268 -4.28 2.80 -0.33
N LYS A 269 -5.02 3.06 -1.41
CA LYS A 269 -6.50 3.10 -1.38
C LYS A 269 -7.12 1.73 -1.09
N LEU A 270 -6.55 0.67 -1.66
CA LEU A 270 -6.97 -0.71 -1.41
C LEU A 270 -6.66 -1.15 0.05
N LEU A 271 -5.56 -0.66 0.64
CA LEU A 271 -5.25 -0.87 2.06
C LEU A 271 -6.21 -0.10 2.98
N LYS A 272 -6.56 1.15 2.66
CA LYS A 272 -7.62 1.89 3.39
C LYS A 272 -8.96 1.14 3.34
N ALA A 273 -9.32 0.60 2.18
CA ALA A 273 -10.51 -0.26 2.03
C ALA A 273 -10.39 -1.55 2.86
N ALA A 274 -9.24 -2.23 2.84
CA ALA A 274 -8.98 -3.45 3.62
C ALA A 274 -9.07 -3.22 5.14
N ILE A 275 -8.55 -2.10 5.63
CA ILE A 275 -8.67 -1.70 7.04
C ILE A 275 -10.16 -1.44 7.38
N TYR A 276 -10.86 -0.66 6.55
CA TYR A 276 -12.26 -0.29 6.77
C TYR A 276 -13.23 -1.49 6.75
N VAL A 277 -13.02 -2.50 5.89
CA VAL A 277 -13.82 -3.74 5.89
C VAL A 277 -13.34 -4.79 6.93
N GLY A 278 -12.39 -4.44 7.80
CA GLY A 278 -11.88 -5.32 8.85
C GLY A 278 -11.21 -6.58 8.31
N LEU A 279 -10.33 -6.45 7.31
CA LEU A 279 -9.62 -7.57 6.69
C LEU A 279 -8.53 -8.16 7.61
N GLY A 280 -8.19 -9.43 7.38
CA GLY A 280 -7.21 -10.17 8.18
C GLY A 280 -5.77 -9.64 7.99
N ASP A 281 -4.92 -9.89 8.99
CA ASP A 281 -3.55 -9.36 9.01
C ASP A 281 -2.65 -9.94 7.90
N MET A 282 -2.93 -11.15 7.40
CA MET A 282 -2.24 -11.73 6.24
C MET A 282 -2.45 -10.89 4.98
N SER A 283 -3.71 -10.60 4.62
CA SER A 283 -4.06 -9.83 3.43
C SER A 283 -3.59 -8.36 3.54
N LYS A 284 -3.67 -7.76 4.73
CA LYS A 284 -3.10 -6.43 4.99
C LYS A 284 -1.57 -6.45 4.90
N GLY A 285 -0.90 -7.48 5.41
CA GLY A 285 0.55 -7.67 5.30
C GLY A 285 1.03 -7.81 3.87
N GLN A 286 0.29 -8.53 3.03
CA GLN A 286 0.56 -8.62 1.58
C GLN A 286 0.47 -7.25 0.90
N LEU A 287 -0.51 -6.41 1.26
CA LEU A 287 -0.61 -5.03 0.77
C LEU A 287 0.55 -4.16 1.28
N ILE A 288 0.84 -4.18 2.58
CA ILE A 288 1.94 -3.42 3.20
C ILE A 288 3.27 -3.71 2.49
N ARG A 289 3.58 -4.99 2.24
CA ARG A 289 4.74 -5.44 1.46
C ARG A 289 4.78 -4.84 0.06
N LYS A 290 3.66 -4.91 -0.68
CA LYS A 290 3.60 -4.39 -2.05
C LYS A 290 3.65 -2.86 -2.11
N ILE A 291 3.17 -2.15 -1.09
CA ILE A 291 3.33 -0.69 -0.97
C ILE A 291 4.80 -0.36 -0.66
N GLY A 292 5.43 -1.09 0.28
CA GLY A 292 6.85 -0.93 0.62
C GLY A 292 7.80 -1.15 -0.56
N GLN A 293 7.45 -1.99 -1.54
CA GLN A 293 8.25 -2.22 -2.75
C GLN A 293 8.30 -1.04 -3.74
N GLN A 294 7.44 -0.02 -3.57
CA GLN A 294 7.29 1.12 -4.49
C GLN A 294 6.78 2.38 -3.76
N LEU A 295 7.22 2.57 -2.50
CA LEU A 295 6.79 3.66 -1.63
C LEU A 295 7.19 5.05 -2.15
N GLU A 296 8.24 5.13 -2.97
CA GLU A 296 8.69 6.35 -3.64
C GLU A 296 7.68 6.93 -4.66
N GLU A 297 6.65 6.17 -5.03
CA GLU A 297 5.57 6.61 -5.93
C GLU A 297 4.35 7.18 -5.20
N ALA A 298 4.33 7.17 -3.86
CA ALA A 298 3.20 7.63 -3.06
C ALA A 298 3.23 9.14 -2.78
N SER A 299 2.05 9.77 -2.67
CA SER A 299 1.93 11.13 -2.12
C SER A 299 1.65 11.11 -0.62
N VAL A 300 1.95 12.22 0.07
CA VAL A 300 1.64 12.38 1.51
C VAL A 300 0.15 12.14 1.79
N HIS A 301 -0.74 12.51 0.86
CA HIS A 301 -2.19 12.33 1.01
C HIS A 301 -2.61 10.85 0.90
N ASP A 302 -1.88 10.03 0.13
CA ASP A 302 -2.11 8.59 0.08
C ASP A 302 -1.76 7.93 1.43
N LEU A 303 -0.75 8.43 2.15
CA LEU A 303 -0.34 7.94 3.49
C LEU A 303 -1.32 8.32 4.62
N LEU A 304 -2.27 9.25 4.41
CA LEU A 304 -3.27 9.62 5.43
C LEU A 304 -4.34 8.52 5.59
N ILE A 305 -4.00 7.45 6.32
CA ILE A 305 -4.91 6.36 6.72
C ILE A 305 -5.62 6.80 8.02
N PRO A 306 -6.96 6.92 8.06
CA PRO A 306 -7.68 7.22 9.31
C PRO A 306 -7.50 6.12 10.36
N SER A 307 -7.49 6.51 11.63
CA SER A 307 -7.58 5.55 12.74
C SER A 307 -8.92 4.82 12.78
N ALA A 308 -8.98 3.71 13.52
CA ALA A 308 -10.22 3.03 13.85
C ALA A 308 -11.12 3.90 14.76
N GLU A 309 -12.44 3.67 14.69
CA GLU A 309 -13.43 4.40 15.50
C GLU A 309 -13.14 4.24 17.01
N GLY A 310 -13.28 5.33 17.76
CA GLY A 310 -12.97 5.39 19.20
C GLY A 310 -11.50 5.59 19.56
N VAL A 311 -10.57 5.58 18.59
CA VAL A 311 -9.16 5.96 18.82
C VAL A 311 -9.00 7.48 18.80
N SER A 312 -8.25 8.04 19.76
CA SER A 312 -8.09 9.50 19.90
C SER A 312 -7.20 10.15 18.85
N MET A 313 -6.24 9.40 18.27
CA MET A 313 -5.39 9.88 17.16
C MET A 313 -6.19 9.90 15.86
N MET A 314 -5.99 10.89 15.00
CA MET A 314 -6.67 11.00 13.69
C MET A 314 -6.19 9.95 12.67
N TYR A 315 -4.92 9.54 12.74
CA TYR A 315 -4.28 8.70 11.72
C TYR A 315 -3.58 7.46 12.29
N ASP A 316 -3.67 6.35 11.55
CA ASP A 316 -2.92 5.11 11.85
C ASP A 316 -1.45 5.23 11.41
N VAL A 317 -0.64 5.77 12.32
CA VAL A 317 0.82 5.86 12.18
C VAL A 317 1.50 4.48 12.21
N ASP A 318 0.88 3.46 12.81
CA ASP A 318 1.52 2.14 13.00
C ASP A 318 1.49 1.31 11.71
N THR A 319 0.44 1.45 10.90
CA THR A 319 0.42 0.91 9.54
C THR A 319 1.42 1.62 8.63
N ILE A 320 1.57 2.95 8.74
CA ILE A 320 2.58 3.68 7.95
C ILE A 320 4.01 3.31 8.38
N LYS A 321 4.26 3.10 9.68
CA LYS A 321 5.53 2.58 10.20
C LYS A 321 5.90 1.26 9.51
N LYS A 322 4.99 0.28 9.50
CA LYS A 322 5.20 -1.04 8.84
C LYS A 322 5.48 -0.94 7.33
N ILE A 323 4.87 0.03 6.65
CA ILE A 323 5.13 0.30 5.22
C ILE A 323 6.55 0.83 5.00
N VAL A 324 7.05 1.69 5.88
CA VAL A 324 8.45 2.17 5.83
C VAL A 324 9.43 1.08 6.27
N GLU A 325 9.05 0.21 7.22
CA GLU A 325 9.83 -0.98 7.60
C GLU A 325 10.03 -1.91 6.39
N GLU A 326 8.97 -2.32 5.69
CA GLU A 326 9.07 -3.19 4.50
C GLU A 326 9.80 -2.50 3.31
N PHE A 327 9.75 -1.17 3.18
CA PHE A 327 10.63 -0.44 2.24
C PHE A 327 12.10 -0.57 2.62
N LEU A 328 12.46 -0.37 3.90
CA LEU A 328 13.86 -0.42 4.36
C LEU A 328 14.43 -1.85 4.38
N MET A 329 13.62 -2.87 4.67
CA MET A 329 14.04 -4.29 4.63
C MET A 329 14.50 -4.74 3.23
N ARG A 330 13.97 -4.12 2.16
CA ARG A 330 14.41 -4.36 0.77
C ARG A 330 15.88 -3.97 0.52
N ASP A 331 16.44 -3.08 1.34
CA ASP A 331 17.85 -2.69 1.29
C ASP A 331 18.75 -3.76 1.95
N GLN A 332 18.29 -4.36 3.05
CA GLN A 332 19.06 -5.23 3.93
C GLN A 332 19.09 -6.69 3.47
N ASN A 333 17.96 -7.22 2.95
CA ASN A 333 17.90 -8.63 2.53
C ASN A 333 18.92 -8.97 1.42
N ALA A 334 19.27 -7.98 0.58
CA ALA A 334 20.27 -8.12 -0.47
C ALA A 334 21.70 -8.31 0.07
N GLU A 335 22.02 -7.77 1.25
CA GLU A 335 23.33 -7.96 1.88
C GLU A 335 23.50 -9.43 2.31
N VAL A 336 22.42 -10.09 2.73
CA VAL A 336 22.43 -11.50 3.14
C VAL A 336 22.63 -12.44 1.95
N ASP A 337 21.82 -12.30 0.88
CA ASP A 337 21.95 -13.13 -0.33
C ASP A 337 23.34 -12.99 -0.97
N SER A 338 23.97 -11.81 -0.86
CA SER A 338 25.30 -11.54 -1.43
C SER A 338 26.48 -12.21 -0.71
N LEU A 339 26.25 -12.85 0.44
CA LEU A 339 27.30 -13.46 1.26
C LEU A 339 27.46 -14.98 1.05
N GLU A 340 26.55 -15.64 0.33
CA GLU A 340 26.64 -17.10 0.08
C GLU A 340 27.46 -17.45 -1.18
N GLU A 341 27.49 -16.60 -2.21
CA GLU A 341 28.33 -16.79 -3.41
C GLU A 341 29.75 -16.22 -3.24
N GLY A 342 30.59 -16.93 -2.49
CA GLY A 342 31.93 -16.46 -2.14
C GLY A 342 32.96 -16.48 -3.27
N GLN A 343 33.36 -15.30 -3.76
CA GLN A 343 34.69 -15.05 -4.34
C GLN A 343 35.16 -13.60 -4.12
N GLN A 344 36.48 -13.39 -4.08
CA GLN A 344 37.09 -12.15 -3.55
C GLN A 344 37.46 -11.14 -4.65
N VAL A 345 37.26 -9.85 -4.38
CA VAL A 345 38.25 -8.73 -4.48
C VAL A 345 37.59 -7.37 -4.80
N GLN A 346 38.11 -6.32 -4.14
CA GLN A 346 37.93 -4.87 -4.35
C GLN A 346 36.63 -4.19 -3.88
N GLU A 347 36.80 -3.45 -2.78
CA GLU A 347 35.89 -2.40 -2.32
C GLU A 347 35.83 -1.25 -3.33
N ILE A 348 34.62 -0.93 -3.82
CA ILE A 348 34.10 0.44 -4.00
C ILE A 348 32.57 0.31 -4.02
N THR A 349 31.92 0.88 -3.00
CA THR A 349 30.47 1.18 -2.88
C THR A 349 29.53 0.29 -3.72
N GLY A 350 29.26 -0.94 -3.24
CA GLY A 350 28.10 -1.69 -3.68
C GLY A 350 26.81 -1.01 -3.18
N PRO A 351 25.86 -0.61 -4.06
CA PRO A 351 24.58 -0.07 -3.64
C PRO A 351 23.57 -1.21 -3.43
N GLY A 352 22.82 -1.18 -2.33
CA GLY A 352 21.63 -2.02 -2.16
C GLY A 352 20.58 -1.78 -3.26
N ILE A 353 19.61 -2.69 -3.38
CA ILE A 353 18.59 -2.73 -4.45
C ILE A 353 17.83 -1.40 -4.59
N LEU A 354 17.75 -0.60 -3.53
CA LEU A 354 17.18 0.74 -3.55
C LEU A 354 18.19 1.79 -4.02
N SER A 355 17.88 2.45 -5.13
CA SER A 355 18.59 3.67 -5.55
C SER A 355 18.56 4.73 -4.44
N ASN A 356 19.68 5.43 -4.25
CA ASN A 356 19.78 6.60 -3.35
C ASN A 356 18.73 7.68 -3.69
N ALA A 357 18.24 7.74 -4.94
CA ALA A 357 17.11 8.58 -5.32
C ALA A 357 15.80 8.14 -4.65
N SER A 358 15.43 6.85 -4.73
CA SER A 358 14.23 6.31 -4.06
C SER A 358 14.30 6.51 -2.54
N LYS A 359 15.46 6.24 -1.92
CA LYS A 359 15.68 6.50 -0.48
C LYS A 359 15.43 7.97 -0.12
N LEU A 360 15.99 8.91 -0.91
CA LEU A 360 15.78 10.36 -0.70
C LEU A 360 14.33 10.79 -0.93
N ILE A 361 13.60 10.18 -1.86
CA ILE A 361 12.18 10.46 -2.08
C ILE A 361 11.36 10.00 -0.88
N VAL A 362 11.56 8.76 -0.39
CA VAL A 362 10.85 8.25 0.80
C VAL A 362 11.19 9.05 2.06
N ALA A 363 12.45 9.46 2.24
CA ALA A 363 12.83 10.34 3.34
C ALA A 363 12.07 11.69 3.33
N LYS A 364 11.88 12.29 2.15
CA LYS A 364 11.06 13.51 1.98
C LYS A 364 9.56 13.25 2.14
N LEU A 365 9.07 12.09 1.73
CA LEU A 365 7.69 11.66 1.91
C LEU A 365 7.35 11.52 3.40
N VAL A 366 8.24 10.91 4.19
CA VAL A 366 8.12 10.81 5.65
C VAL A 366 8.19 12.19 6.30
N ASP A 367 9.11 13.09 5.91
CA ASP A 367 9.11 14.48 6.40
C ASP A 367 7.82 15.24 6.06
N GLY A 368 7.23 14.94 4.90
CA GLY A 368 5.93 15.45 4.49
C GLY A 368 4.80 14.95 5.39
N TYR A 369 4.76 13.63 5.63
CA TYR A 369 3.76 12.97 6.47
C TYR A 369 3.86 13.37 7.94
N LEU A 370 5.08 13.43 8.51
CA LEU A 370 5.34 13.93 9.86
C LEU A 370 4.79 15.35 10.07
N ALA A 371 4.92 16.23 9.07
CA ALA A 371 4.36 17.59 9.12
C ALA A 371 2.83 17.66 8.97
N GLU A 372 2.18 16.60 8.50
CA GLU A 372 0.71 16.49 8.47
C GLU A 372 0.17 15.87 9.76
N ILE A 373 0.75 14.76 10.25
CA ILE A 373 0.28 14.13 11.50
C ILE A 373 0.59 14.98 12.73
N ALA A 374 1.62 15.83 12.71
CA ALA A 374 1.92 16.79 13.78
C ALA A 374 0.88 17.91 13.94
N LYS A 375 -0.23 17.87 13.19
CA LYS A 375 -1.41 18.71 13.39
C LYS A 375 -2.43 18.09 14.35
N ASP A 376 -2.29 16.80 14.67
CA ASP A 376 -3.14 16.09 15.61
C ASP A 376 -2.59 16.23 17.03
N PHE A 377 -3.28 17.00 17.87
CA PHE A 377 -2.94 17.23 19.28
C PHE A 377 -2.78 15.93 20.09
N ASN A 378 -3.40 14.83 19.65
CA ASN A 378 -3.36 13.53 20.32
C ASN A 378 -2.19 12.64 19.86
N LEU A 379 -1.36 13.08 18.90
CA LEU A 379 -0.18 12.34 18.43
C LEU A 379 0.87 12.19 19.56
N PRO A 380 1.23 10.95 19.98
CA PRO A 380 2.28 10.76 20.97
C PRO A 380 3.66 11.07 20.36
N LEU A 381 4.47 11.87 21.05
CA LEU A 381 5.83 12.22 20.64
C LEU A 381 6.68 10.99 20.28
N LEU A 382 6.51 9.88 20.99
CA LEU A 382 7.25 8.65 20.72
C LEU A 382 7.02 8.15 19.27
N LYS A 383 5.77 8.18 18.77
CA LYS A 383 5.45 7.76 17.39
C LYS A 383 6.06 8.68 16.34
N PHE A 384 6.04 9.99 16.58
CA PHE A 384 6.72 10.97 15.72
C PHE A 384 8.23 10.70 15.66
N VAL A 385 8.86 10.48 16.81
CA VAL A 385 10.30 10.26 16.92
C VAL A 385 10.72 8.94 16.28
N GLU A 386 10.04 7.82 16.56
CA GLU A 386 10.37 6.52 15.97
C GLU A 386 10.33 6.56 14.44
N LEU A 387 9.25 7.13 13.85
CA LEU A 387 9.10 7.20 12.40
C LEU A 387 10.15 8.12 11.74
N ALA A 388 10.56 9.19 12.43
CA ALA A 388 11.65 10.06 11.98
C ALA A 388 13.04 9.40 12.11
N GLU A 389 13.27 8.62 13.17
CA GLU A 389 14.53 7.91 13.43
C GLU A 389 14.78 6.80 12.40
N MET A 390 13.75 6.08 11.94
CA MET A 390 13.86 5.05 10.89
C MET A 390 14.51 5.55 9.59
N VAL A 391 14.15 6.75 9.14
CA VAL A 391 14.69 7.36 7.91
C VAL A 391 15.90 8.28 8.18
N SER A 392 16.43 8.32 9.39
CA SER A 392 17.51 9.25 9.78
C SER A 392 18.87 8.93 9.14
N GLY A 393 19.15 7.66 8.87
CA GLY A 393 20.38 7.21 8.19
C GLY A 393 20.44 7.53 6.70
N ILE A 394 19.32 7.92 6.08
CA ILE A 394 19.26 8.27 4.66
C ILE A 394 19.93 9.62 4.42
N PHE A 395 20.84 9.70 3.45
CA PHE A 395 21.48 10.97 3.08
C PHE A 395 20.46 11.97 2.52
N ARG A 396 20.20 13.04 3.28
CA ARG A 396 19.40 14.21 2.86
C ARG A 396 20.31 15.43 2.67
N PRO A 397 20.21 16.15 1.53
CA PRO A 397 20.94 17.41 1.31
C PRO A 397 20.48 18.56 2.23
N ALA A 398 19.19 18.60 2.58
CA ALA A 398 18.58 19.61 3.44
C ALA A 398 17.61 18.98 4.44
N HIS A 399 17.45 19.58 5.63
CA HIS A 399 16.56 19.11 6.70
C HIS A 399 15.31 20.00 6.90
N ASP A 400 15.06 20.95 5.99
CA ASP A 400 13.93 21.89 6.05
C ASP A 400 12.55 21.23 6.23
N GLY A 401 12.32 20.09 5.56
CA GLY A 401 11.07 19.32 5.69
C GLY A 401 10.87 18.77 7.10
N LEU A 402 11.91 18.14 7.65
CA LEU A 402 11.94 17.66 9.03
C LEU A 402 11.83 18.81 10.04
N TYR A 403 12.52 19.94 9.80
CA TYR A 403 12.39 21.14 10.64
C TYR A 403 10.94 21.66 10.66
N ARG A 404 10.27 21.73 9.50
CA ARG A 404 8.85 22.10 9.41
C ARG A 404 7.95 21.13 10.20
N ALA A 405 8.24 19.83 10.16
CA ALA A 405 7.51 18.84 10.96
C ALA A 405 7.72 19.02 12.47
N ILE A 406 8.96 19.28 12.90
CA ILE A 406 9.30 19.58 14.29
C ILE A 406 8.64 20.89 14.75
N ASP A 407 8.67 21.95 13.94
CA ASP A 407 8.01 23.22 14.24
C ASP A 407 6.49 23.07 14.38
N MET A 408 5.85 22.30 13.49
CA MET A 408 4.43 21.96 13.59
C MET A 408 4.12 21.27 14.93
N PHE A 409 4.88 20.22 15.27
CA PHE A 409 4.70 19.48 16.52
C PHE A 409 4.91 20.37 17.75
N LEU A 410 5.95 21.22 17.73
CA LEU A 410 6.20 22.18 18.81
C LEU A 410 5.15 23.30 18.90
N ARG A 411 4.34 23.53 17.87
CA ARG A 411 3.23 24.49 17.86
C ARG A 411 1.97 23.88 18.47
N GLU A 412 1.58 22.70 17.99
CA GLU A 412 0.33 22.06 18.39
C GLU A 412 0.43 21.31 19.73
N HIS A 413 1.64 20.89 20.16
CA HIS A 413 1.86 20.24 21.45
C HIS A 413 2.64 21.13 22.44
N PRO A 414 2.08 22.27 22.91
CA PRO A 414 2.79 23.20 23.80
C PRO A 414 3.13 22.59 25.17
N GLY A 415 2.38 21.57 25.60
CA GLY A 415 2.53 20.91 26.90
C GLY A 415 3.79 20.04 27.07
N ILE A 416 4.60 19.81 26.03
CA ILE A 416 5.77 18.93 26.15
C ILE A 416 6.91 19.54 27.00
N SER A 417 7.58 18.66 27.75
CA SER A 417 8.66 19.02 28.66
C SER A 417 9.92 19.54 27.96
N LYS A 418 10.86 20.11 28.73
CA LYS A 418 12.16 20.59 28.22
C LYS A 418 13.00 19.44 27.63
N SER A 419 12.97 18.25 28.23
CA SER A 419 13.70 17.06 27.77
C SER A 419 13.10 16.47 26.48
N GLU A 420 11.78 16.45 26.35
CA GLU A 420 11.09 16.05 25.13
C GLU A 420 11.35 17.01 23.97
N ARG A 421 11.29 18.32 24.22
CA ARG A 421 11.69 19.37 23.26
C ARG A 421 13.15 19.23 22.83
N LYS A 422 14.05 18.85 23.75
CA LYS A 422 15.46 18.48 23.46
C LYS A 422 15.56 17.20 22.62
N ARG A 423 14.74 16.16 22.87
CA ARG A 423 14.71 14.91 22.08
C ARG A 423 14.27 15.16 20.65
N ILE A 424 13.12 15.81 20.43
CA ILE A 424 12.59 16.03 19.06
C ILE A 424 13.51 16.93 18.22
N CYS A 425 14.11 17.97 18.81
CA CYS A 425 15.05 18.83 18.09
C CYS A 425 16.37 18.14 17.71
N LYS A 426 16.74 17.02 18.37
CA LYS A 426 17.95 16.25 18.04
C LYS A 426 17.87 15.56 16.67
N LEU A 427 16.66 15.39 16.12
CA LEU A 427 16.42 14.73 14.83
C LEU A 427 16.94 15.54 13.62
N MET A 428 17.09 16.86 13.75
CA MET A 428 17.53 17.72 12.65
C MET A 428 19.02 18.13 12.77
N ASP A 429 19.75 18.01 11.67
CA ASP A 429 21.09 18.60 11.56
C ASP A 429 20.98 20.08 11.17
N CYS A 430 21.29 20.96 12.13
CA CYS A 430 21.25 22.42 11.93
C CYS A 430 22.23 22.91 10.85
N LYS A 431 23.24 22.11 10.47
CA LYS A 431 24.14 22.41 9.33
C LYS A 431 23.41 22.36 7.98
N LYS A 432 22.35 21.58 7.88
CA LYS A 432 21.60 21.27 6.66
C LYS A 432 20.30 22.05 6.52
N LEU A 433 20.12 23.13 7.28
CA LEU A 433 18.98 24.02 7.12
C LEU A 433 19.27 25.11 6.08
N SER A 434 18.32 25.36 5.18
CA SER A 434 18.41 26.46 4.21
C SER A 434 18.52 27.84 4.87
N VAL A 435 18.77 28.88 4.07
CA VAL A 435 18.89 30.26 4.58
C VAL A 435 17.59 30.71 5.25
N ASP A 436 16.45 30.32 4.70
CA ASP A 436 15.12 30.70 5.15
C ASP A 436 14.66 29.84 6.35
N ALA A 437 14.97 28.54 6.34
CA ALA A 437 14.75 27.67 7.50
C ALA A 437 15.56 28.12 8.72
N CYS A 438 16.82 28.55 8.54
CA CYS A 438 17.60 29.19 9.60
C CYS A 438 16.93 30.47 10.11
N MET A 439 16.53 31.37 9.20
CA MET A 439 15.88 32.64 9.58
C MET A 439 14.59 32.43 10.39
N HIS A 440 13.78 31.44 10.03
CA HIS A 440 12.58 31.06 10.79
C HIS A 440 12.95 30.45 12.15
N ALA A 441 13.88 29.50 12.20
CA ALA A 441 14.34 28.89 13.46
C ALA A 441 14.94 29.92 14.43
N VAL A 442 15.62 30.93 13.93
CA VAL A 442 16.17 32.06 14.71
C VAL A 442 15.09 32.95 15.33
N GLN A 443 13.87 32.95 14.78
CA GLN A 443 12.72 33.68 15.30
C GLN A 443 11.78 32.80 16.15
N ASN A 444 12.04 31.49 16.21
CA ASN A 444 11.12 30.52 16.79
C ASN A 444 11.37 30.30 18.29
N GLU A 445 10.58 30.99 19.12
CA GLU A 445 10.64 30.94 20.58
C GLU A 445 10.30 29.55 21.18
N ARG A 446 9.75 28.63 20.39
CA ARG A 446 9.40 27.27 20.83
C ARG A 446 10.60 26.30 20.76
N LEU A 447 11.74 26.71 20.22
CA LEU A 447 12.99 25.94 20.16
C LEU A 447 13.88 26.14 21.42
N PRO A 448 14.69 25.14 21.82
CA PRO A 448 15.72 25.32 22.85
C PRO A 448 16.79 26.34 22.43
N LEU A 449 17.24 27.20 23.35
CA LEU A 449 18.26 28.23 23.07
C LEU A 449 19.55 27.66 22.43
N ARG A 450 20.02 26.49 22.88
CA ARG A 450 21.20 25.80 22.32
C ARG A 450 21.03 25.41 20.84
N VAL A 451 19.80 25.11 20.41
CA VAL A 451 19.48 24.84 18.99
C VAL A 451 19.52 26.15 18.20
N VAL A 452 18.93 27.24 18.72
CA VAL A 452 18.98 28.56 18.09
C VAL A 452 20.43 29.05 17.92
N VAL A 453 21.29 28.84 18.93
CA VAL A 453 22.73 29.16 18.86
C VAL A 453 23.46 28.30 17.82
N GLN A 454 23.15 27.00 17.71
CA GLN A 454 23.70 26.12 16.66
C GLN A 454 23.29 26.57 15.26
N VAL A 455 22.03 26.95 15.05
CA VAL A 455 21.52 27.50 13.77
C VAL A 455 22.31 28.76 13.40
N LEU A 456 22.40 29.74 14.30
CA LEU A 456 23.14 30.98 14.08
C LEU A 456 24.62 30.74 13.77
N PHE A 457 25.28 29.79 14.46
CA PHE A 457 26.68 29.45 14.20
C PHE A 457 26.89 28.90 12.77
N PHE A 458 26.08 27.94 12.33
CA PHE A 458 26.20 27.39 10.97
C PHE A 458 25.74 28.37 9.88
N GLU A 459 24.88 29.33 10.22
CA GLU A 459 24.54 30.47 9.37
C GLU A 459 25.74 31.44 9.24
N GLN A 460 26.40 31.80 10.35
CA GLN A 460 27.61 32.64 10.35
C GLN A 460 28.77 32.01 9.57
N VAL A 461 29.03 30.70 9.76
CA VAL A 461 30.07 29.96 9.01
C VAL A 461 29.80 29.96 7.51
N ARG A 462 28.54 29.76 7.09
CA ARG A 462 28.10 29.78 5.69
C ARG A 462 28.25 31.16 5.04
N VAL A 463 27.92 32.23 5.78
CA VAL A 463 28.12 33.61 5.32
C VAL A 463 29.61 33.97 5.28
N ALA A 464 30.43 33.50 6.23
CA ALA A 464 31.88 33.72 6.23
C ALA A 464 32.57 33.03 5.04
N ALA A 465 32.23 31.76 4.77
CA ALA A 465 32.75 31.00 3.63
C ALA A 465 32.39 31.65 2.28
N THR A 466 31.16 32.13 2.13
CA THR A 466 30.70 32.86 0.92
C THR A 466 31.22 34.30 0.85
N SER A 467 31.85 34.83 1.90
CA SER A 467 32.44 36.18 1.95
C SER A 467 33.97 36.20 1.83
N GLY A 468 34.62 35.05 1.70
CA GLY A 468 36.09 34.94 1.66
C GLY A 468 36.80 35.38 2.95
N SER A 469 36.08 35.47 4.06
CA SER A 469 36.64 35.80 5.39
C SER A 469 37.06 34.53 6.12
N SER A 470 38.18 34.57 6.83
CA SER A 470 38.68 33.47 7.67
C SER A 470 37.59 32.95 8.61
N THR A 471 37.42 31.63 8.66
CA THR A 471 36.48 30.94 9.56
C THR A 471 36.74 31.29 11.03
N PRO A 472 35.70 31.39 11.88
CA PRO A 472 35.90 31.61 13.31
C PRO A 472 36.63 30.41 13.94
N ASP A 473 37.74 30.67 14.63
CA ASP A 473 38.51 29.66 15.35
C ASP A 473 37.68 29.04 16.49
N LEU A 474 37.64 27.70 16.53
CA LEU A 474 36.77 26.94 17.42
C LEU A 474 37.47 26.54 18.74
N PRO A 475 36.90 26.86 19.91
CA PRO A 475 37.24 26.22 21.18
C PRO A 475 37.11 24.68 21.09
N LYS A 476 37.98 23.95 21.79
CA LYS A 476 38.21 22.51 21.51
C LYS A 476 36.99 21.61 21.75
N GLU A 477 36.10 21.97 22.67
CA GLU A 477 34.97 21.14 23.13
C GLU A 477 33.94 20.85 22.02
N LEU A 478 33.62 21.83 21.16
CA LEU A 478 32.64 21.64 20.08
C LEU A 478 33.05 20.60 19.03
N ARG A 479 34.32 20.15 18.99
CA ARG A 479 34.77 19.09 18.08
C ARG A 479 34.23 17.71 18.48
N TYR A 480 34.07 17.47 19.78
CA TYR A 480 33.59 16.21 20.33
C TYR A 480 32.09 16.00 20.08
N LEU A 481 31.31 17.09 20.02
CA LEU A 481 29.88 17.07 19.71
C LEU A 481 29.55 16.90 18.22
N SER A 482 30.54 16.85 17.32
CA SER A 482 30.34 16.66 15.88
C SER A 482 30.69 15.27 15.35
N HIS A 483 31.08 14.33 16.22
CA HIS A 483 31.39 12.95 15.86
C HIS A 483 30.30 12.00 16.38
N GLY A 484 29.23 11.83 15.60
CA GLY A 484 28.26 10.77 15.82
C GLY A 484 28.71 9.48 15.14
N SER A 485 28.80 8.40 15.91
CA SER A 485 29.17 7.02 15.52
C SER A 485 30.68 6.68 15.48
N SER A 486 30.94 5.38 15.66
CA SER A 486 32.22 4.66 15.49
C SER A 486 33.40 4.98 16.43
N ARG A 487 33.25 4.72 17.74
CA ARG A 487 34.17 3.82 18.49
C ARG A 487 33.66 3.43 19.88
N SER A 488 34.06 2.25 20.34
CA SER A 488 33.62 1.60 21.59
C SER A 488 34.63 1.80 22.74
N ALA A 489 34.19 1.40 23.95
CA ALA A 489 34.95 1.14 25.19
C ALA A 489 35.03 2.28 26.26
N SER A 490 34.33 2.01 27.37
CA SER A 490 34.73 2.25 28.77
C SER A 490 35.26 3.62 29.24
N ALA A 491 34.36 4.40 29.84
CA ALA A 491 34.58 5.07 31.14
C ALA A 491 33.22 5.32 31.83
N VAL A 492 33.14 5.20 33.16
CA VAL A 492 31.90 5.49 33.92
C VAL A 492 32.01 6.87 34.56
N THR A 493 31.15 7.81 34.15
CA THR A 493 30.70 8.99 34.91
C THR A 493 29.56 9.67 34.15
N ASN A 494 28.57 10.23 34.87
CA ASN A 494 27.33 10.73 34.27
C ASN A 494 27.50 12.13 33.63
N PRO A 495 27.15 12.34 32.35
CA PRO A 495 27.33 13.62 31.65
C PRO A 495 26.03 14.43 31.45
N ASP A 496 25.01 14.24 32.30
CA ASP A 496 23.65 14.77 32.03
C ASP A 496 23.38 16.21 32.55
N GLU A 497 24.21 16.76 33.43
CA GLU A 497 23.95 18.07 34.07
C GLU A 497 24.47 19.28 33.27
N ASP A 498 25.36 19.11 32.30
CA ASP A 498 25.96 20.22 31.54
C ASP A 498 25.08 20.70 30.35
N TRP A 499 23.92 21.26 30.70
CA TRP A 499 22.99 21.91 29.77
C TRP A 499 22.57 23.32 30.16
N ASP A 500 22.97 23.81 31.34
CA ASP A 500 22.49 25.07 31.94
C ASP A 500 23.50 26.24 31.83
N ALA A 501 24.42 26.18 30.87
CA ALA A 501 25.24 27.31 30.47
C ALA A 501 24.35 28.39 29.79
N VAL A 502 23.81 29.31 30.60
CA VAL A 502 22.87 30.35 30.17
C VAL A 502 23.54 31.36 29.24
N VAL A 503 23.39 31.16 27.93
CA VAL A 503 23.60 32.21 26.92
C VAL A 503 22.55 33.28 27.16
N THR A 504 22.98 34.52 27.42
CA THR A 504 22.05 35.61 27.72
C THR A 504 21.25 36.03 26.49
N VAL A 505 20.06 36.60 26.72
CA VAL A 505 19.21 37.13 25.64
C VAL A 505 19.94 38.25 24.88
N GLU A 506 20.82 38.98 25.56
CA GLU A 506 21.63 40.10 25.06
C GLU A 506 22.75 39.61 24.13
N GLU A 507 23.44 38.53 24.48
CA GLU A 507 24.43 37.88 23.60
C GLU A 507 23.75 37.30 22.35
N LEU A 508 22.58 36.69 22.52
CA LEU A 508 21.79 36.13 21.40
C LEU A 508 21.31 37.25 20.46
N LYS A 509 20.84 38.38 20.99
CA LYS A 509 20.52 39.61 20.21
C LYS A 509 21.76 40.12 19.44
N ALA A 510 22.92 40.19 20.09
CA ALA A 510 24.16 40.64 19.46
C ALA A 510 24.59 39.73 18.29
N LEU A 511 24.48 38.42 18.46
CA LEU A 511 24.87 37.42 17.47
C LEU A 511 23.92 37.43 16.24
N LYS A 512 22.61 37.64 16.44
CA LYS A 512 21.66 37.95 15.33
C LYS A 512 22.07 39.21 14.56
N ALA A 513 22.45 40.27 15.27
CA ALA A 513 22.86 41.54 14.65
C ALA A 513 24.17 41.42 13.85
N GLU A 514 25.13 40.62 14.32
CA GLU A 514 26.37 40.35 13.58
C GLU A 514 26.08 39.67 12.24
N ILE A 515 25.27 38.61 12.21
CA ILE A 515 24.88 37.90 10.98
C ILE A 515 24.13 38.80 10.01
N ALA A 516 23.24 39.67 10.49
CA ALA A 516 22.57 40.67 9.66
C ALA A 516 23.58 41.65 9.02
N SER A 517 24.60 42.08 9.77
CA SER A 517 25.66 42.96 9.25
C SER A 517 26.54 42.25 8.19
N LEU A 518 26.85 40.97 8.39
CA LEU A 518 27.61 40.16 7.44
C LEU A 518 26.82 39.96 6.12
N ARG A 519 25.53 39.62 6.20
CA ARG A 519 24.62 39.58 5.03
C ARG A 519 24.64 40.90 4.25
N LEU A 520 24.49 42.04 4.94
CA LEU A 520 24.48 43.36 4.31
C LEU A 520 25.82 43.70 3.64
N SER A 521 26.94 43.23 4.21
CA SER A 521 28.27 43.38 3.61
C SER A 521 28.45 42.55 2.34
N ASN A 522 27.90 41.32 2.31
CA ASN A 522 28.02 40.43 1.14
C ASN A 522 27.06 40.86 0.01
N ALA A 523 25.84 41.30 0.34
CA ALA A 523 24.91 41.90 -0.62
C ALA A 523 25.52 43.13 -1.34
N LYS A 524 26.27 43.97 -0.61
CA LYS A 524 26.98 45.11 -1.19
C LYS A 524 28.19 44.74 -2.06
N ARG A 525 28.73 43.53 -1.94
CA ARG A 525 29.77 43.01 -2.84
C ARG A 525 29.19 42.46 -4.13
N ASN A 526 28.14 41.62 -4.04
CA ASN A 526 27.49 41.05 -5.24
C ASN A 526 26.69 42.09 -6.04
N GLY A 527 26.29 43.21 -5.43
CA GLY A 527 25.42 44.20 -6.05
C GLY A 527 26.08 45.29 -6.92
N ASN A 528 27.42 45.37 -7.03
CA ASN A 528 28.08 46.54 -7.66
C ASN A 528 28.94 46.22 -8.89
N GLY A 529 28.27 45.99 -10.02
CA GLY A 529 28.87 45.67 -11.31
C GLY A 529 29.12 46.82 -12.28
N LYS A 530 29.54 48.03 -11.82
CA LYS A 530 30.24 49.05 -12.66
C LYS A 530 30.70 50.30 -11.89
N ASN A 531 31.93 50.72 -12.21
CA ASN A 531 32.50 52.08 -12.22
C ASN A 531 32.52 52.93 -10.91
N GLY A 532 33.51 53.83 -10.83
CA GLY A 532 33.63 54.86 -9.80
C GLY A 532 34.84 54.69 -8.88
N VAL A 533 35.96 55.33 -9.22
CA VAL A 533 37.06 55.56 -8.28
C VAL A 533 36.67 56.69 -7.34
N ASP A 534 36.70 56.48 -6.02
CA ASP A 534 37.05 57.58 -5.11
C ASP A 534 37.66 57.14 -3.76
N LYS A 535 38.37 58.06 -3.12
CA LYS A 535 39.52 57.79 -2.24
C LYS A 535 39.19 58.01 -0.75
N ALA A 536 38.39 57.12 -0.14
CA ALA A 536 37.84 57.36 1.22
C ALA A 536 37.80 56.16 2.21
N THR A 537 38.61 55.10 2.05
CA THR A 537 38.47 53.87 2.88
C THR A 537 39.76 53.32 3.52
N SER A 538 40.42 54.09 4.40
CA SER A 538 41.49 53.57 5.29
C SER A 538 41.07 53.40 6.76
N ASN A 539 39.97 54.03 7.21
CA ASN A 539 39.65 54.20 8.63
C ASN A 539 38.49 53.34 9.18
N ARG A 540 38.14 52.22 8.53
CA ARG A 540 37.15 51.24 9.05
C ARG A 540 37.71 49.84 9.39
N MET A 541 39.02 49.65 9.34
CA MET A 541 39.66 48.37 9.68
C MET A 541 39.68 48.04 11.20
N LYS A 542 39.22 48.94 12.07
CA LYS A 542 39.19 48.74 13.54
C LYS A 542 37.96 48.01 14.09
N GLY A 543 37.03 47.56 13.24
CA GLY A 543 35.83 46.81 13.66
C GLY A 543 36.05 45.30 13.89
N LEU A 544 36.94 44.67 13.12
CA LEU A 544 36.98 43.20 12.98
C LEU A 544 37.60 42.42 14.16
N VAL A 545 38.15 43.11 15.17
CA VAL A 545 38.90 42.45 16.27
C VAL A 545 37.98 41.92 17.39
N LYS A 546 36.71 42.35 17.46
CA LYS A 546 35.78 41.95 18.53
C LYS A 546 35.24 40.51 18.43
N SER A 547 35.25 39.91 17.23
CA SER A 547 34.69 38.58 16.97
C SER A 547 35.32 37.47 17.83
N LYS A 548 36.65 37.52 18.08
CA LYS A 548 37.35 36.52 18.91
C LYS A 548 37.01 36.60 20.41
N MET A 549 36.40 37.68 20.91
CA MET A 549 36.22 37.91 22.34
C MET A 549 34.83 37.52 22.90
N MET A 550 33.84 37.31 22.03
CA MET A 550 32.48 36.91 22.44
C MET A 550 32.46 35.40 22.80
N PHE A 551 32.82 34.54 21.84
CA PHE A 551 32.84 33.09 22.01
C PHE A 551 33.85 32.57 23.06
N THR A 552 34.93 33.32 23.32
CA THR A 552 35.92 32.93 24.34
C THR A 552 35.49 33.26 25.76
N LYS A 553 34.67 34.29 25.98
CA LYS A 553 34.15 34.62 27.32
C LYS A 553 33.06 33.64 27.77
N LEU A 554 32.21 33.18 26.86
CA LEU A 554 31.12 32.24 27.14
C LEU A 554 31.57 30.90 27.77
N TRP A 555 32.81 30.45 27.51
CA TRP A 555 33.33 29.14 27.97
C TRP A 555 34.65 29.22 28.75
N SER A 556 34.96 30.37 29.38
CA SER A 556 36.21 30.58 30.14
C SER A 556 35.97 30.85 31.63
N SER A 557 35.05 30.10 32.26
CA SER A 557 34.58 30.32 33.64
C SER A 557 34.99 29.22 34.63
N LYS A 558 36.27 28.80 34.64
CA LYS A 558 36.87 28.10 35.79
C LYS A 558 38.39 28.23 35.83
N GLY A 559 38.92 28.74 36.95
CA GLY A 559 40.36 28.84 37.22
C GLY A 559 40.64 29.78 38.40
N GLU A 560 41.58 29.37 39.27
CA GLU A 560 42.02 30.07 40.49
C GLU A 560 40.99 30.13 41.66
N LYS A 561 41.37 29.95 42.94
CA LYS A 561 42.61 29.36 43.54
C LYS A 561 42.35 29.03 45.02
N SER A 562 42.82 27.87 45.51
CA SER A 562 43.42 27.73 46.85
C SER A 562 44.04 26.33 47.01
N GLU A 563 45.32 26.27 47.35
CA GLU A 563 45.92 25.14 48.08
C GLU A 563 45.45 25.21 49.57
N ASN A 564 45.69 24.28 50.51
CA ASN A 564 46.85 23.40 50.73
C ASN A 564 46.53 22.32 51.81
N SER A 565 47.42 21.31 51.99
CA SER A 565 47.47 20.32 53.11
C SER A 565 46.33 19.29 53.23
N GLY A 566 46.52 18.07 53.79
CA GLY A 566 47.77 17.37 54.17
C GLY A 566 47.63 16.31 55.29
N SER A 567 47.94 15.04 54.98
CA SER A 567 48.31 13.91 55.88
C SER A 567 47.30 13.23 56.85
N ASP A 568 47.00 11.96 56.54
CA ASP A 568 47.22 10.71 57.32
C ASP A 568 46.59 10.36 58.70
N SER A 569 46.27 9.05 58.81
CA SER A 569 46.35 8.14 59.99
C SER A 569 45.10 7.73 60.84
N SER A 570 44.75 6.45 60.69
CA SER A 570 44.56 5.38 61.72
C SER A 570 43.34 5.29 62.69
N ASP A 571 42.71 4.09 62.62
CA ASP A 571 42.36 3.14 63.71
C ASP A 571 41.03 3.13 64.52
N SER A 572 40.26 2.03 64.29
CA SER A 572 39.59 1.16 65.30
C SER A 572 38.29 1.67 65.99
N LEU A 573 37.43 0.86 66.65
CA LEU A 573 37.03 -0.58 66.59
C LEU A 573 35.69 -0.80 67.38
N GLY A 574 35.02 -1.95 67.19
CA GLY A 574 33.86 -2.43 68.00
C GLY A 574 32.48 -2.26 67.31
N SER A 575 31.60 -3.26 67.16
CA SER A 575 30.88 -4.16 68.13
C SER A 575 29.75 -3.44 68.89
N THR A 576 28.49 -3.91 68.95
CA THR A 576 27.94 -5.29 68.77
C THR A 576 26.45 -5.32 68.33
N ILE A 577 25.91 -6.52 68.06
CA ILE A 577 24.58 -6.94 67.53
C ILE A 577 23.95 -7.96 68.55
N PRO A 578 22.66 -8.42 68.56
CA PRO A 578 21.43 -8.16 67.76
C PRO A 578 20.34 -7.43 68.62
N GLU A 579 18.99 -7.54 68.60
CA GLU A 579 17.88 -8.39 68.02
C GLU A 579 16.67 -7.48 67.64
N GLU A 580 15.52 -7.90 67.07
CA GLU A 580 14.92 -9.22 66.76
C GLU A 580 14.43 -9.26 65.27
N ALA A 581 13.27 -9.86 64.96
CA ALA A 581 12.71 -9.99 63.61
C ALA A 581 11.22 -9.56 63.52
N LYS A 582 10.68 -9.47 62.29
CA LYS A 582 9.60 -10.39 61.85
C LYS A 582 9.17 -10.25 60.38
N SER A 583 9.21 -11.42 59.70
CA SER A 583 8.32 -11.93 58.65
C SER A 583 7.89 -11.08 57.44
N THR A 584 8.24 -11.62 56.27
CA THR A 584 7.62 -11.50 54.93
C THR A 584 6.18 -12.11 54.92
N PRO A 585 5.41 -12.20 53.78
CA PRO A 585 5.75 -11.95 52.37
C PRO A 585 4.69 -11.13 51.58
N SER A 586 4.75 -11.23 50.24
CA SER A 586 3.95 -10.47 49.28
C SER A 586 2.80 -11.28 48.64
N ARG A 587 1.93 -10.54 47.92
CA ARG A 587 1.42 -10.83 46.55
C ARG A 587 -0.10 -11.06 46.38
N ASN A 588 -0.55 -10.66 45.18
CA ASN A 588 -1.82 -10.94 44.48
C ASN A 588 -3.11 -10.22 44.91
N ARG A 589 -3.74 -9.59 43.91
CA ARG A 589 -5.17 -9.23 43.86
C ARG A 589 -5.74 -9.76 42.55
N ARG A 590 -6.82 -10.52 42.59
CA ARG A 590 -7.68 -10.85 41.43
C ARG A 590 -9.13 -10.64 41.84
N HIS A 591 -9.94 -10.12 40.91
CA HIS A 591 -11.40 -10.06 41.04
C HIS A 591 -12.03 -11.23 40.29
N SER A 592 -13.17 -11.72 40.76
CA SER A 592 -14.20 -12.31 39.90
C SER A 592 -15.55 -12.42 40.61
N VAL A 593 -16.53 -11.65 40.11
CA VAL A 593 -17.96 -11.98 40.00
C VAL A 593 -18.73 -12.36 41.28
N SER A 594 -19.61 -11.44 41.70
CA SER A 594 -21.06 -11.63 41.56
C SER A 594 -21.68 -10.27 41.22
#